data_AF-A0A2K8PC71-F1
#
_entry.id   AF-A0A2K8PC71-F1
#
_cell.length_a   1.000
_cell.length_b   1.000
_cell.length_c   1.000
_cell.angle_alpha   90.00
_cell.angle_beta   90.00
_cell.angle_gamma   90.00
#
_symmetry.space_group_name_H-M   'P 1'
#
loop_
_entity.id
_entity.type
_entity.pdbx_description
1 polymer ?
#
loop_
_entity_poly.entity_id
_entity_poly.type
_entity_poly.pdbx_seq_one_letter_code
_entity_poly.pdbx_strand_id
1 'polypeptide(L)'
;MQTRPVAPPAGGLGWANLGMDIVSVTRVRRLLTLYGEDFFRRMLTPGELADCRTSARLDVLGLCGRIAAKEAAFKTLRVRAVFLPWLDIVVRRSEGGWPLVELRGPAAAMAAESGIAAIAVTISHDVDYAVAVAAPVLEPGPPEGPVHPAHPEEPAQPAQPAPAAAHDCASAAGAPTAHHTPRRHPMSDGLQLVKNWLLARHEELDDIAPDLDLIENRLIDSLSFVEFVFLLEQHSGRSIQMETLEVDEIRTLAAIETHFFAARAVQA
;
A
#
# COMPACT_ATOMS: atom_id res chain seq x y z
N MET A 1 -6.77 24.06 15.02
CA MET A 1 -6.44 22.96 14.10
C MET A 1 -4.93 22.72 14.22
N GLN A 2 -4.50 21.72 14.99
CA GLN A 2 -3.06 21.46 15.15
C GLN A 2 -2.52 20.92 13.82
N THR A 3 -1.52 21.59 13.26
CA THR A 3 -0.85 21.15 12.03
C THR A 3 -0.17 19.81 12.31
N ARG A 4 -0.50 18.78 11.51
CA ARG A 4 0.20 17.49 11.59
C ARG A 4 1.71 17.74 11.43
N PRO A 5 2.56 17.08 12.23
CA PRO A 5 4.00 17.21 12.07
C PRO A 5 4.42 16.81 10.65
N VAL A 6 5.24 17.64 10.02
CA VAL A 6 5.81 17.34 8.70
C VAL A 6 6.90 16.31 8.92
N ALA A 7 6.74 15.14 8.32
CA ALA A 7 7.78 14.13 8.37
C ALA A 7 9.03 14.66 7.65
N PRO A 8 10.24 14.37 8.14
CA PRO A 8 11.47 14.76 7.47
C PRO A 8 11.49 14.20 6.04
N PRO A 9 12.12 14.92 5.09
CA PRO A 9 12.24 14.48 3.71
C PRO A 9 12.92 13.11 3.65
N ALA A 10 12.48 12.26 2.71
CA ALA A 10 13.19 11.03 2.39
C ALA A 10 14.64 11.36 1.98
N GLY A 11 15.62 10.64 2.52
CA GLY A 11 17.04 10.82 2.17
C GLY A 11 17.85 11.82 3.01
N GLY A 12 17.30 12.40 4.09
CA GLY A 12 18.10 13.19 5.05
C GLY A 12 18.83 12.32 6.09
N LEU A 13 20.01 12.75 6.55
CA LEU A 13 20.91 12.09 7.54
C LEU A 13 20.30 11.81 8.95
N GLY A 14 18.98 11.90 9.13
CA GLY A 14 18.35 11.92 10.47
C GLY A 14 17.45 10.75 10.84
N TRP A 15 16.89 9.96 9.90
CA TRP A 15 15.84 8.99 10.24
C TRP A 15 15.93 7.71 9.42
N ALA A 16 16.22 6.58 10.07
CA ALA A 16 16.09 5.26 9.47
C ALA A 16 14.60 4.87 9.41
N ASN A 17 14.05 4.73 8.21
CA ASN A 17 12.66 4.33 8.01
C ASN A 17 12.50 2.83 8.24
N LEU A 18 12.13 2.43 9.45
CA LEU A 18 11.86 1.03 9.76
C LEU A 18 10.57 0.56 9.11
N GLY A 19 10.58 -0.69 8.65
CA GLY A 19 9.41 -1.39 8.17
C GLY A 19 9.11 -2.59 9.04
N MET A 20 7.83 -2.85 9.30
CA MET A 20 7.37 -4.05 10.00
C MET A 20 6.10 -4.56 9.35
N ASP A 21 5.99 -5.87 9.26
CA ASP A 21 4.77 -6.51 8.82
C ASP A 21 4.49 -7.84 9.54
N ILE A 22 3.22 -8.21 9.61
CA ILE A 22 2.74 -9.45 10.22
C ILE A 22 1.73 -10.13 9.29
N VAL A 23 1.94 -11.42 9.05
CA VAL A 23 1.13 -12.24 8.16
C VAL A 23 0.52 -13.40 8.93
N SER A 24 -0.81 -13.52 8.86
CA SER A 24 -1.56 -14.64 9.45
C SER A 24 -1.35 -15.92 8.65
N VAL A 25 -0.90 -16.98 9.33
CA VAL A 25 -0.75 -18.32 8.76
C VAL A 25 -2.11 -18.88 8.34
N THR A 26 -3.15 -18.68 9.16
CA THR A 26 -4.53 -19.10 8.82
C THR A 26 -5.01 -18.46 7.53
N ARG A 27 -4.75 -17.16 7.34
CA ARG A 27 -5.10 -16.46 6.10
C ARG A 27 -4.38 -17.06 4.90
N VAL A 28 -3.06 -17.24 4.98
CA VAL A 28 -2.27 -17.82 3.88
C VAL A 28 -2.70 -19.26 3.55
N ARG A 29 -3.03 -20.08 4.56
CA ARG A 29 -3.60 -21.43 4.34
C ARG A 29 -4.90 -21.37 3.56
N ARG A 30 -5.83 -20.50 3.97
CA ARG A 30 -7.09 -20.30 3.26
C ARG A 30 -6.84 -19.91 1.80
N LEU A 31 -5.94 -18.97 1.54
CA LEU A 31 -5.59 -18.54 0.18
C LEU A 31 -5.02 -19.68 -0.66
N LEU A 32 -4.11 -20.48 -0.08
CA LEU A 32 -3.55 -21.64 -0.74
C LEU A 32 -4.62 -22.70 -1.06
N THR A 33 -5.59 -22.92 -0.17
CA THR A 33 -6.72 -23.83 -0.41
C THR A 33 -7.65 -23.32 -1.51
N LEU A 34 -7.95 -22.01 -1.52
CA LEU A 34 -8.91 -21.43 -2.46
C LEU A 34 -8.33 -21.25 -3.87
N TYR A 35 -7.09 -20.80 -3.97
CA TYR A 35 -6.49 -20.35 -5.23
C TYR A 35 -5.28 -21.18 -5.68
N GLY A 36 -4.81 -22.11 -4.85
CA GLY A 36 -3.64 -22.93 -5.15
C GLY A 36 -2.33 -22.14 -5.15
N GLU A 37 -1.28 -22.76 -5.69
CA GLU A 37 0.06 -22.18 -5.69
C GLU A 37 0.23 -21.02 -6.68
N ASP A 38 -0.57 -20.98 -7.75
CA ASP A 38 -0.47 -19.95 -8.78
C ASP A 38 -0.81 -18.56 -8.25
N PHE A 39 -1.65 -18.47 -7.21
CA PHE A 39 -1.87 -17.25 -6.45
C PHE A 39 -0.56 -16.66 -5.92
N PHE A 40 0.32 -17.50 -5.40
CA PHE A 40 1.58 -17.07 -4.81
C PHE A 40 2.63 -16.71 -5.85
N ARG A 41 2.50 -17.15 -7.12
CA ARG A 41 3.37 -16.73 -8.22
C ARG A 41 3.25 -15.25 -8.55
N ARG A 42 2.14 -14.61 -8.15
CA ARG A 42 1.97 -13.16 -8.24
C ARG A 42 2.80 -12.38 -7.21
N MET A 43 3.15 -13.03 -6.10
CA MET A 43 3.85 -12.39 -4.99
C MET A 43 5.29 -12.84 -4.82
N LEU A 44 5.61 -14.05 -5.29
CA LEU A 44 6.87 -14.74 -5.05
C LEU A 44 7.46 -15.19 -6.39
N THR A 45 8.73 -14.90 -6.60
CA THR A 45 9.47 -15.37 -7.77
C THR A 45 9.59 -16.91 -7.74
N PRO A 46 9.89 -17.56 -8.89
CA PRO A 46 10.06 -19.00 -8.93
C PRO A 46 11.11 -19.54 -7.95
N GLY A 47 12.21 -18.81 -7.73
CA GLY A 47 13.23 -19.17 -6.76
C GLY A 47 12.73 -19.11 -5.32
N GLU A 48 11.97 -18.06 -4.98
CA GLU A 48 11.40 -17.92 -3.63
C GLU A 48 10.37 -19.01 -3.32
N LEU A 49 9.53 -19.36 -4.30
CA LEU A 49 8.61 -20.48 -4.16
C LEU A 49 9.34 -21.82 -4.01
N ALA A 50 10.44 -22.02 -4.75
CA ALA A 50 11.23 -23.24 -4.66
C ALA A 50 11.85 -23.40 -3.25
N ASP A 51 12.38 -22.31 -2.69
CA ASP A 51 12.91 -22.29 -1.32
C ASP A 51 11.84 -22.54 -0.24
N CYS A 52 10.57 -22.27 -0.55
CA CYS A 52 9.43 -22.58 0.32
C CYS A 52 8.93 -24.02 0.14
N ARG A 53 9.66 -24.91 -0.52
CA ARG A 53 9.26 -26.31 -0.66
C ARG A 53 10.05 -27.21 0.28
N THR A 54 9.32 -28.13 0.89
CA THR A 54 9.88 -29.33 1.53
C THR A 54 9.76 -30.52 0.58
N SER A 55 10.31 -31.66 0.96
CA SER A 55 10.17 -32.91 0.19
C SER A 55 8.72 -33.37 0.01
N ALA A 56 7.78 -32.92 0.85
CA ALA A 56 6.39 -33.40 0.84
C ALA A 56 5.38 -32.35 0.38
N ARG A 57 5.61 -31.06 0.66
CA ARG A 57 4.64 -29.99 0.42
C ARG A 57 5.26 -28.59 0.46
N LEU A 58 4.47 -27.60 0.03
CA LEU A 58 4.76 -26.19 0.24
C LEU A 58 4.74 -25.85 1.74
N ASP A 59 5.79 -25.17 2.20
CA ASP A 59 5.95 -24.67 3.56
C ASP A 59 5.22 -23.32 3.71
N VAL A 60 4.06 -23.39 4.35
CA VAL A 60 3.22 -22.23 4.62
C VAL A 60 3.92 -21.21 5.51
N LEU A 61 4.72 -21.62 6.49
CA LEU A 61 5.43 -20.67 7.36
C LEU A 61 6.48 -19.91 6.55
N GLY A 62 7.21 -20.61 5.68
CA GLY A 62 8.12 -20.00 4.71
C GLY A 62 7.41 -18.98 3.79
N LEU A 63 6.22 -19.30 3.28
CA LEU A 63 5.43 -18.34 2.48
C LEU A 63 5.10 -17.09 3.30
N CYS A 64 4.56 -17.26 4.51
CA CYS A 64 4.17 -16.15 5.38
C CYS A 64 5.37 -15.26 5.70
N GLY A 65 6.52 -15.85 6.02
CA GLY A 65 7.74 -15.12 6.33
C GLY A 65 8.24 -14.28 5.15
N ARG A 66 8.15 -14.80 3.92
CA ARG A 66 8.54 -14.04 2.72
C ARG A 66 7.57 -12.90 2.40
N ILE A 67 6.27 -13.14 2.51
CA ILE A 67 5.24 -12.12 2.32
C ILE A 67 5.49 -10.98 3.33
N ALA A 68 5.64 -11.31 4.62
CA ALA A 68 5.93 -10.34 5.66
C ALA A 68 7.23 -9.57 5.37
N ALA A 69 8.29 -10.26 4.96
CA ALA A 69 9.57 -9.63 4.64
C ALA A 69 9.49 -8.64 3.47
N LYS A 70 8.71 -8.96 2.43
CA LYS A 70 8.49 -8.06 1.29
C LYS A 70 7.71 -6.81 1.69
N GLU A 71 6.64 -6.98 2.46
CA GLU A 71 5.87 -5.85 2.98
C GLU A 71 6.71 -4.97 3.92
N ALA A 72 7.46 -5.58 4.84
CA ALA A 72 8.35 -4.87 5.73
C ALA A 72 9.40 -4.08 4.92
N ALA A 73 10.04 -4.69 3.91
CA ALA A 73 11.00 -4.01 3.06
C ALA A 73 10.37 -2.82 2.31
N PHE A 74 9.19 -2.99 1.70
CA PHE A 74 8.50 -1.91 1.00
C PHE A 74 8.16 -0.74 1.90
N LYS A 75 7.75 -1.00 3.15
CA LYS A 75 7.44 0.06 4.13
C LYS A 75 8.65 0.94 4.45
N THR A 76 9.89 0.45 4.27
CA THR A 76 11.10 1.27 4.43
C THR A 76 11.23 2.36 3.35
N LEU A 77 10.64 2.14 2.16
CA LEU A 77 10.73 3.05 1.01
C LEU A 77 9.88 4.32 1.19
N ARG A 78 8.85 4.28 2.06
CA ARG A 78 7.94 5.41 2.34
C ARG A 78 7.33 6.10 1.11
N VAL A 79 7.12 5.34 0.05
CA VAL A 79 6.41 5.79 -1.14
C VAL A 79 4.89 5.82 -0.89
N ARG A 80 4.17 6.63 -1.68
CA ARG A 80 2.71 6.75 -1.63
C ARG A 80 2.12 6.55 -3.02
N ALA A 81 0.87 6.12 -3.09
CA ALA A 81 0.15 5.91 -4.34
C ALA A 81 0.88 4.95 -5.31
N VAL A 82 1.57 3.95 -4.76
CA VAL A 82 2.20 2.86 -5.52
C VAL A 82 1.79 1.55 -4.85
N PHE A 83 1.41 0.55 -5.65
CA PHE A 83 1.21 -0.81 -5.13
C PHE A 83 2.55 -1.46 -4.78
N LEU A 84 2.51 -2.40 -3.85
CA LEU A 84 3.67 -3.21 -3.51
C LEU A 84 4.16 -3.98 -4.78
N PRO A 85 5.37 -3.69 -5.31
CA PRO A 85 5.88 -4.40 -6.48
C PRO A 85 6.45 -5.75 -6.05
N TRP A 86 5.56 -6.71 -5.78
CA TRP A 86 5.91 -7.96 -5.10
C TRP A 86 7.07 -8.73 -5.72
N LEU A 87 7.14 -8.79 -7.05
CA LEU A 87 8.17 -9.55 -7.78
C LEU A 87 9.52 -8.81 -7.90
N ASP A 88 9.53 -7.50 -7.65
CA ASP A 88 10.74 -6.69 -7.64
C ASP A 88 11.44 -6.64 -6.28
N ILE A 89 10.72 -7.02 -5.21
CA ILE A 89 11.30 -7.22 -3.88
C ILE A 89 11.49 -8.72 -3.68
N VAL A 90 12.72 -9.20 -3.84
CA VAL A 90 13.04 -10.63 -3.76
C VAL A 90 13.73 -10.93 -2.44
N VAL A 91 13.17 -11.87 -1.68
CA VAL A 91 13.78 -12.36 -0.44
C VAL A 91 14.63 -13.58 -0.80
N ARG A 92 15.91 -13.59 -0.47
CA ARG A 92 16.80 -14.75 -0.69
C ARG A 92 17.26 -15.33 0.63
N ARG A 93 17.57 -16.62 0.64
CA ARG A 93 18.31 -17.25 1.73
C ARG A 93 19.80 -17.17 1.41
N SER A 94 20.58 -16.60 2.33
CA SER A 94 22.05 -16.63 2.26
C SER A 94 22.60 -18.03 2.50
N GLU A 95 23.90 -18.24 2.25
CA GLU A 95 24.59 -19.51 2.60
C GLU A 95 24.47 -19.85 4.09
N GLY A 96 24.48 -18.85 4.97
CA GLY A 96 24.31 -19.04 6.41
C GLY A 96 22.86 -19.11 6.88
N GLY A 97 21.89 -19.11 5.95
CA GLY A 97 20.47 -19.34 6.24
C GLY A 97 19.66 -18.09 6.58
N TRP A 98 20.29 -16.94 6.82
CA TRP A 98 19.58 -15.68 7.08
C TRP A 98 18.99 -15.06 5.80
N PRO A 99 17.87 -14.32 5.91
CA PRO A 99 17.23 -13.69 4.76
C PRO A 99 18.03 -12.46 4.26
N LEU A 100 18.00 -12.23 2.95
CA LEU A 100 18.56 -11.08 2.26
C LEU A 100 17.49 -10.48 1.34
N VAL A 101 17.43 -9.15 1.22
CA VAL A 101 16.54 -8.47 0.28
C VAL A 101 17.35 -8.06 -0.96
N GLU A 102 16.85 -8.45 -2.12
CA GLU A 102 17.29 -7.96 -3.42
C GLU A 102 16.17 -7.10 -4.03
N LEU A 103 16.47 -5.85 -4.34
CA LEU A 103 15.54 -4.94 -5.02
C LEU A 103 15.84 -4.89 -6.51
N ARG A 104 14.80 -4.89 -7.34
CA ARG A 104 14.87 -4.84 -8.81
C ARG A 104 13.92 -3.79 -9.36
N GLY A 105 14.07 -3.47 -10.65
CA GLY A 105 13.08 -2.70 -11.40
C GLY A 105 12.58 -1.44 -10.67
N PRO A 106 11.25 -1.18 -10.69
CA PRO A 106 10.62 -0.11 -9.91
C PRO A 106 11.01 -0.05 -8.42
N ALA A 107 11.13 -1.20 -7.73
CA ALA A 107 11.49 -1.21 -6.31
C ALA A 107 12.90 -0.66 -6.05
N ALA A 108 13.86 -0.97 -6.93
CA ALA A 108 15.21 -0.43 -6.86
C ALA A 108 15.25 1.08 -7.14
N ALA A 109 14.45 1.55 -8.10
CA ALA A 109 14.33 2.98 -8.39
C ALA A 109 13.78 3.76 -7.18
N MET A 110 12.71 3.25 -6.56
CA MET A 110 12.13 3.83 -5.34
C MET A 110 13.12 3.87 -4.17
N ALA A 111 13.96 2.84 -4.00
CA ALA A 111 15.00 2.82 -2.99
C ALA A 111 16.08 3.88 -3.25
N ALA A 112 16.53 4.00 -4.49
CA ALA A 112 17.51 5.00 -4.89
C ALA A 112 17.00 6.44 -4.67
N GLU A 113 15.75 6.72 -5.05
CA GLU A 113 15.08 8.00 -4.77
C GLU A 113 14.95 8.29 -3.27
N SER A 114 14.91 7.24 -2.45
CA SER A 114 14.84 7.33 -0.99
C SER A 114 16.22 7.37 -0.30
N GLY A 115 17.32 7.32 -1.05
CA GLY A 115 18.69 7.27 -0.51
C GLY A 115 19.06 5.95 0.18
N ILE A 116 18.34 4.87 -0.14
CA ILE A 116 18.51 3.54 0.46
C ILE A 116 19.43 2.71 -0.44
N ALA A 117 20.61 2.35 0.09
CA ALA A 117 21.60 1.51 -0.57
C ALA A 117 21.22 0.03 -0.52
N ALA A 118 20.71 -0.42 0.63
CA ALA A 118 20.28 -1.79 0.86
C ALA A 118 19.21 -1.86 1.97
N ILE A 119 18.57 -3.02 2.12
CA ILE A 119 17.61 -3.26 3.21
C ILE A 119 18.04 -4.52 3.96
N ALA A 120 18.32 -4.38 5.26
CA ALA A 120 18.47 -5.50 6.17
C ALA A 120 17.07 -5.98 6.61
N VAL A 121 16.86 -7.30 6.69
CA VAL A 121 15.59 -7.87 7.13
C VAL A 121 15.82 -9.02 8.10
N THR A 122 14.89 -9.18 9.04
CA THR A 122 14.78 -10.37 9.88
C THR A 122 13.36 -10.90 9.84
N ILE A 123 13.21 -12.22 9.97
CA ILE A 123 11.93 -12.92 9.93
C ILE A 123 11.85 -13.78 11.18
N SER A 124 10.71 -13.73 11.85
CA SER A 124 10.34 -14.67 12.91
C SER A 124 8.96 -15.23 12.60
N HIS A 125 8.68 -16.45 13.02
CA HIS A 125 7.35 -17.02 12.88
C HIS A 125 7.05 -17.95 14.04
N ASP A 126 5.77 -18.04 14.37
CA ASP A 126 5.20 -19.01 15.28
C ASP A 126 4.00 -19.69 14.57
N VAL A 127 3.27 -20.56 15.27
CA VAL A 127 2.17 -21.37 14.74
C VAL A 127 1.17 -20.54 13.92
N ASP A 128 0.78 -19.37 14.41
CA ASP A 128 -0.32 -18.58 13.84
C ASP A 128 0.13 -17.38 13.00
N TYR A 129 1.36 -16.91 13.17
CA TYR A 129 1.84 -15.68 12.55
C TYR A 129 3.29 -15.75 12.11
N ALA A 130 3.60 -15.11 10.99
CA ALA A 130 4.97 -14.70 10.65
C ALA A 130 5.08 -13.18 10.76
N VAL A 131 6.21 -12.70 11.26
CA VAL A 131 6.54 -11.29 11.40
C VAL A 131 7.88 -11.03 10.73
N ALA A 132 8.01 -9.87 10.11
CA ALA A 132 9.28 -9.39 9.61
C ALA A 132 9.52 -7.95 10.01
N VAL A 133 10.80 -7.63 10.25
CA VAL A 133 11.28 -6.27 10.49
C VAL A 133 12.37 -5.97 9.49
N ALA A 134 12.30 -4.80 8.86
CA ALA A 134 13.25 -4.33 7.87
C ALA A 134 13.82 -2.96 8.27
N ALA A 135 15.11 -2.77 8.00
CA ALA A 135 15.82 -1.52 8.24
C ALA A 135 16.66 -1.13 7.02
N PRO A 136 16.61 0.14 6.58
CA PRO A 136 17.40 0.62 5.47
C PRO A 136 18.86 0.79 5.88
N VAL A 137 19.75 0.42 4.99
CA VAL A 137 21.15 0.85 4.97
C VAL A 137 21.19 2.05 4.04
N LEU A 138 21.49 3.23 4.58
CA LEU A 138 21.57 4.47 3.82
C LEU A 138 22.93 4.59 3.14
N GLU A 139 22.96 5.23 1.96
CA GLU A 139 24.23 5.67 1.38
C GLU A 139 24.93 6.63 2.36
N PRO A 140 26.24 6.51 2.60
CA PRO A 140 26.96 7.50 3.37
C PRO A 140 26.84 8.85 2.65
N GLY A 141 26.24 9.83 3.32
CA GLY A 141 26.26 11.21 2.83
C GLY A 141 27.70 11.71 2.68
N PRO A 142 27.96 12.74 1.85
CA PRO A 142 29.26 13.41 1.88
C PRO A 142 29.59 13.80 3.33
N PRO A 143 30.86 13.69 3.77
CA PRO A 143 31.22 13.99 5.15
C PRO A 143 30.73 15.38 5.50
N GLU A 144 29.88 15.48 6.52
CA GLU A 144 29.46 16.78 7.05
C GLU A 144 30.72 17.55 7.43
N GLY A 145 30.96 18.68 6.77
CA GLY A 145 31.96 19.64 7.21
C GLY A 145 31.72 20.02 8.66
N PRO A 146 32.74 20.44 9.42
CA PRO A 146 32.65 20.63 10.86
C PRO A 146 31.42 21.48 11.21
N VAL A 147 30.49 20.86 11.95
CA VAL A 147 29.32 21.52 12.50
C VAL A 147 29.82 22.50 13.54
N HIS A 148 29.98 23.77 13.16
CA HIS A 148 30.20 24.85 14.10
C HIS A 148 28.90 25.01 14.89
N PRO A 149 28.90 24.87 16.23
CA PRO A 149 27.69 25.12 17.00
C PRO A 149 27.39 26.62 16.92
N ALA A 150 26.42 26.99 16.08
CA ALA A 150 25.81 28.31 16.13
C ALA A 150 24.92 28.35 17.37
N HIS A 151 25.33 29.13 18.37
CA HIS A 151 24.44 29.53 19.46
C HIS A 151 23.26 30.31 18.86
N PRO A 152 22.00 29.97 19.15
CA PRO A 152 20.89 30.81 18.73
C PRO A 152 20.86 32.05 19.64
N GLU A 153 21.17 33.21 19.07
CA GLU A 153 20.74 34.49 19.63
C GLU A 153 19.20 34.53 19.58
N GLU A 154 18.60 34.79 20.72
CA GLU A 154 17.15 34.88 20.96
C GLU A 154 16.59 36.15 20.29
N PRO A 155 15.69 36.06 19.29
CA PRO A 155 15.09 37.26 18.73
C PRO A 155 13.98 37.79 19.64
N ALA A 156 14.09 39.08 19.96
CA ALA A 156 13.15 39.85 20.76
C ALA A 156 11.70 39.78 20.22
N GLN A 157 10.74 39.55 21.12
CA GLN A 157 9.31 39.60 20.84
C GLN A 157 8.85 41.01 20.46
N PRO A 158 8.09 41.19 19.36
CA PRO A 158 7.32 42.41 19.16
C PRO A 158 5.95 42.34 19.86
N ALA A 159 5.57 43.47 20.45
CA ALA A 159 4.34 43.70 21.21
C ALA A 159 3.06 43.56 20.36
N GLN A 160 2.00 43.00 20.96
CA GLN A 160 0.64 42.99 20.42
C GLN A 160 -0.06 44.34 20.65
N PRO A 161 -0.92 44.79 19.72
CA PRO A 161 -2.04 45.67 20.04
C PRO A 161 -3.39 44.92 20.02
N ALA A 162 -4.29 45.40 20.89
CA ALA A 162 -5.65 44.94 21.14
C ALA A 162 -6.67 45.43 20.06
N PRO A 163 -7.94 44.96 20.09
CA PRO A 163 -8.81 44.90 18.90
C PRO A 163 -9.67 46.16 18.66
N ALA A 164 -10.11 46.35 17.42
CA ALA A 164 -11.15 47.32 17.06
C ALA A 164 -12.31 46.65 16.31
N ALA A 165 -13.50 47.16 16.58
CA ALA A 165 -14.81 46.54 16.40
C ALA A 165 -15.46 46.72 15.01
N ALA A 166 -16.40 45.81 14.75
CA ALA A 166 -17.62 45.85 13.94
C ALA A 166 -17.85 46.95 12.88
N HIS A 167 -18.23 46.51 11.68
CA HIS A 167 -19.31 47.10 10.90
C HIS A 167 -20.14 46.01 10.20
N ASP A 168 -21.40 46.38 9.99
CA ASP A 168 -22.58 45.54 9.79
C ASP A 168 -23.11 45.64 8.34
N CYS A 169 -24.04 44.73 8.00
CA CYS A 169 -24.98 44.71 6.87
C CYS A 169 -24.45 44.62 5.41
N ALA A 170 -24.81 43.54 4.71
CA ALA A 170 -25.96 43.54 3.78
C ALA A 170 -26.11 42.17 3.07
N SER A 171 -27.37 41.76 2.94
CA SER A 171 -27.87 40.56 2.27
C SER A 171 -27.80 40.62 0.74
N ALA A 172 -27.67 39.46 0.09
CA ALA A 172 -28.39 39.18 -1.15
C ALA A 172 -28.61 37.67 -1.30
N ALA A 173 -29.88 37.31 -1.48
CA ALA A 173 -30.36 35.96 -1.75
C ALA A 173 -30.05 35.55 -3.21
N GLY A 174 -29.71 34.27 -3.41
CA GLY A 174 -29.59 33.63 -4.72
C GLY A 174 -30.02 32.16 -4.63
N ALA A 175 -30.96 31.79 -5.50
CA ALA A 175 -31.77 30.57 -5.54
C ALA A 175 -31.00 29.23 -5.64
N PRO A 176 -31.65 28.08 -5.33
CA PRO A 176 -31.00 26.78 -5.29
C PRO A 176 -30.70 26.25 -6.70
N THR A 177 -29.43 25.92 -6.97
CA THR A 177 -29.05 25.15 -8.15
C THR A 177 -29.47 23.70 -7.95
N ALA A 178 -30.28 23.20 -8.89
CA ALA A 178 -30.83 21.85 -8.92
C ALA A 178 -29.76 20.78 -8.65
N HIS A 179 -30.03 19.93 -7.66
CA HIS A 179 -29.40 18.63 -7.53
C HIS A 179 -29.66 17.83 -8.81
N HIS A 180 -28.64 17.70 -9.64
CA HIS A 180 -28.60 16.68 -10.68
C HIS A 180 -28.40 15.34 -9.98
N THR A 181 -29.48 14.65 -9.66
CA THR A 181 -29.42 13.25 -9.24
C THR A 181 -28.83 12.46 -10.41
N PRO A 182 -27.61 11.89 -10.30
CA PRO A 182 -27.08 11.07 -11.37
C PRO A 182 -28.04 9.89 -11.55
N ARG A 183 -28.46 9.65 -12.79
CA ARG A 183 -29.23 8.45 -13.13
C ARG A 183 -28.41 7.25 -12.67
N ARG A 184 -28.92 6.52 -11.67
CA ARG A 184 -28.36 5.24 -11.24
C ARG A 184 -28.43 4.31 -12.45
N HIS A 185 -27.31 4.15 -13.15
CA HIS A 185 -27.14 3.02 -14.04
C HIS A 185 -27.10 1.78 -13.12
N PRO A 186 -27.83 0.70 -13.44
CA PRO A 186 -27.69 -0.54 -12.70
C PRO A 186 -26.22 -0.94 -12.75
N MET A 187 -25.59 -1.10 -11.58
CA MET A 187 -24.21 -1.57 -11.47
C MET A 187 -24.06 -2.85 -12.28
N SER A 188 -22.98 -2.98 -13.05
CA SER A 188 -22.72 -4.25 -13.74
C SER A 188 -22.69 -5.42 -12.73
N ASP A 189 -23.13 -6.62 -13.14
CA ASP A 189 -23.12 -7.82 -12.29
C ASP A 189 -21.72 -8.08 -11.69
N GLY A 190 -20.66 -7.77 -12.45
CA GLY A 190 -19.27 -7.86 -11.99
C GLY A 190 -18.93 -6.86 -10.89
N LEU A 191 -19.38 -5.61 -10.98
CA LEU A 191 -19.17 -4.61 -9.95
C LEU A 191 -19.95 -4.93 -8.66
N GLN A 192 -21.15 -5.51 -8.79
CA GLN A 192 -21.91 -5.94 -7.61
C GLN A 192 -21.19 -7.06 -6.85
N LEU A 193 -20.52 -7.98 -7.55
CA LEU A 193 -19.70 -9.02 -6.92
C LEU A 193 -18.48 -8.44 -6.19
N VAL A 194 -17.81 -7.46 -6.78
CA VAL A 194 -16.73 -6.71 -6.13
C VAL A 194 -17.21 -6.04 -4.85
N LYS A 195 -18.34 -5.33 -4.93
CA LYS A 195 -18.94 -4.65 -3.77
C LYS A 195 -19.30 -5.62 -2.66
N ASN A 196 -19.93 -6.75 -3.00
CA ASN A 196 -20.30 -7.78 -2.02
C ASN A 196 -19.06 -8.40 -1.37
N TRP A 197 -17.99 -8.62 -2.14
CA TRP A 197 -16.73 -9.13 -1.63
C TRP A 197 -16.07 -8.18 -0.64
N LEU A 198 -16.14 -6.86 -0.90
CA LEU A 198 -15.66 -5.83 0.03
C LEU A 198 -16.51 -5.81 1.31
N LEU A 199 -17.84 -5.74 1.18
CA LEU A 199 -18.76 -5.71 2.34
C LEU A 199 -18.61 -6.94 3.24
N ALA A 200 -18.41 -8.13 2.66
CA ALA A 200 -18.21 -9.37 3.43
C ALA A 200 -16.94 -9.37 4.30
N ARG A 201 -16.03 -8.41 4.12
CA ARG A 201 -14.79 -8.26 4.90
C ARG A 201 -14.81 -7.09 5.88
N HIS A 202 -15.84 -6.25 5.80
CA HIS A 202 -16.00 -5.03 6.60
C HIS A 202 -17.41 -5.06 7.19
N GLU A 203 -17.58 -5.82 8.27
CA GLU A 203 -18.86 -6.05 8.94
C GLU A 203 -19.53 -4.75 9.42
N GLU A 204 -18.74 -3.70 9.61
CA GLU A 204 -19.18 -2.37 10.03
C GLU A 204 -19.82 -1.54 8.91
N LEU A 205 -19.75 -1.98 7.65
CA LEU A 205 -20.30 -1.26 6.51
C LEU A 205 -21.55 -1.95 5.96
N ASP A 206 -22.64 -1.20 5.88
CA ASP A 206 -23.87 -1.65 5.19
C ASP A 206 -23.81 -1.39 3.68
N ASP A 207 -23.08 -0.36 3.26
CA ASP A 207 -22.97 0.06 1.86
C ASP A 207 -21.63 0.75 1.56
N ILE A 208 -21.25 0.76 0.28
CA ILE A 208 -20.05 1.44 -0.23
C ILE A 208 -20.46 2.40 -1.34
N ALA A 209 -20.19 3.69 -1.13
CA ALA A 209 -20.47 4.74 -2.12
C ALA A 209 -19.57 4.58 -3.37
N PRO A 210 -20.07 4.90 -4.58
CA PRO A 210 -19.31 4.69 -5.82
C PRO A 210 -17.97 5.41 -5.88
N ASP A 211 -17.87 6.57 -5.23
CA ASP A 211 -16.73 7.49 -5.21
C ASP A 211 -15.89 7.38 -3.92
N LEU A 212 -16.23 6.46 -3.02
CA LEU A 212 -15.45 6.23 -1.81
C LEU A 212 -14.03 5.75 -2.17
N ASP A 213 -13.02 6.42 -1.61
CA ASP A 213 -11.63 6.00 -1.75
C ASP A 213 -11.39 4.72 -0.94
N LEU A 214 -11.29 3.58 -1.63
CA LEU A 214 -11.15 2.26 -1.03
C LEU A 214 -9.81 2.07 -0.30
N ILE A 215 -8.78 2.84 -0.69
CA ILE A 215 -7.42 2.71 -0.17
C ILE A 215 -7.24 3.59 1.06
N GLU A 216 -7.66 4.86 0.98
CA GLU A 216 -7.57 5.79 2.12
C GLU A 216 -8.44 5.33 3.31
N ASN A 217 -9.58 4.68 3.02
CA ASN A 217 -10.44 4.07 4.03
C ASN A 217 -9.99 2.65 4.45
N ARG A 218 -8.83 2.18 3.96
CA ARG A 218 -8.22 0.88 4.31
C ARG A 218 -9.13 -0.32 4.06
N LEU A 219 -10.00 -0.24 3.05
CA LEU A 219 -10.87 -1.35 2.67
C LEU A 219 -10.11 -2.47 1.93
N ILE A 220 -8.92 -2.16 1.42
CA ILE A 220 -8.04 -3.10 0.73
C ILE A 220 -6.63 -2.98 1.35
N ASP A 221 -6.16 -4.07 1.97
CA ASP A 221 -4.75 -4.25 2.37
C ASP A 221 -3.92 -4.90 1.24
N SER A 222 -2.60 -4.97 1.40
CA SER A 222 -1.68 -5.47 0.38
C SER A 222 -1.94 -6.91 -0.07
N LEU A 223 -2.40 -7.80 0.81
CA LEU A 223 -2.70 -9.20 0.48
C LEU A 223 -4.13 -9.38 -0.06
N SER A 224 -5.09 -8.61 0.47
CA SER A 224 -6.48 -8.52 0.01
C SER A 224 -6.51 -7.93 -1.39
N PHE A 225 -5.58 -7.04 -1.71
CA PHE A 225 -5.40 -6.50 -3.04
C PHE A 225 -5.09 -7.60 -4.06
N VAL A 226 -4.25 -8.58 -3.72
CA VAL A 226 -3.95 -9.71 -4.62
C VAL A 226 -5.20 -10.57 -4.82
N GLU A 227 -5.96 -10.89 -3.76
CA GLU A 227 -7.27 -11.55 -3.89
C GLU A 227 -8.24 -10.75 -4.76
N PHE A 228 -8.26 -9.42 -4.58
CA PHE A 228 -9.11 -8.51 -5.30
C PHE A 228 -8.78 -8.48 -6.80
N VAL A 229 -7.51 -8.46 -7.18
CA VAL A 229 -7.09 -8.56 -8.58
C VAL A 229 -7.58 -9.87 -9.21
N PHE A 230 -7.46 -11.01 -8.51
CA PHE A 230 -8.01 -12.28 -8.98
C PHE A 230 -9.53 -12.23 -9.20
N LEU A 231 -10.26 -11.61 -8.26
CA LEU A 231 -11.70 -11.39 -8.38
C LEU A 231 -12.04 -10.55 -9.62
N LEU A 232 -11.29 -9.47 -9.85
CA LEU A 232 -11.45 -8.64 -11.03
C LEU A 232 -11.18 -9.41 -12.31
N GLU A 233 -10.10 -10.19 -12.40
CA GLU A 233 -9.81 -11.00 -13.59
C GLU A 233 -10.93 -12.00 -13.89
N GLN A 234 -11.39 -12.71 -12.85
CA GLN A 234 -12.44 -13.72 -12.98
C GLN A 234 -13.75 -13.13 -13.51
N HIS A 235 -14.10 -11.90 -13.12
CA HIS A 235 -15.38 -11.29 -13.49
C HIS A 235 -15.29 -10.34 -14.69
N SER A 236 -14.13 -9.72 -14.93
CA SER A 236 -13.89 -8.89 -16.12
C SER A 236 -13.54 -9.74 -17.35
N GLY A 237 -13.04 -10.96 -17.15
CA GLY A 237 -12.54 -11.82 -18.24
C GLY A 237 -11.21 -11.34 -18.84
N ARG A 238 -10.55 -10.38 -18.18
CA ARG A 238 -9.26 -9.81 -18.61
C ARG A 238 -8.16 -10.31 -17.68
N SER A 239 -6.97 -10.58 -18.22
CA SER A 239 -5.79 -10.73 -17.36
C SER A 239 -5.29 -9.35 -16.96
N ILE A 240 -4.99 -9.19 -15.67
CA ILE A 240 -4.52 -7.96 -15.05
C ILE A 240 -3.11 -8.23 -14.53
N GLN A 241 -2.14 -7.47 -15.03
CA GLN A 241 -0.77 -7.47 -14.52
C GLN A 241 -0.69 -6.48 -13.36
N MET A 242 -0.22 -6.92 -12.20
CA MET A 242 -0.20 -6.06 -11.00
C MET A 242 0.89 -4.98 -11.09
N GLU A 243 1.92 -5.24 -11.90
CA GLU A 243 3.08 -4.40 -12.10
C GLU A 243 2.74 -3.14 -12.92
N THR A 244 1.70 -3.21 -13.74
CA THR A 244 1.25 -2.10 -14.60
C THR A 244 -0.10 -1.53 -14.16
N LEU A 245 -0.66 -2.01 -13.05
CA LEU A 245 -1.95 -1.57 -12.54
C LEU A 245 -1.78 -0.24 -11.81
N GLU A 246 -2.48 0.78 -12.26
CA GLU A 246 -2.40 2.12 -11.69
C GLU A 246 -3.38 2.25 -10.51
N VAL A 247 -2.96 2.97 -9.46
CA VAL A 247 -3.76 3.11 -8.22
C VAL A 247 -5.13 3.72 -8.48
N ASP A 248 -5.18 4.71 -9.36
CA ASP A 248 -6.41 5.44 -9.67
C ASP A 248 -7.46 4.56 -10.39
N GLU A 249 -7.06 3.48 -11.06
CA GLU A 249 -7.99 2.58 -11.78
C GLU A 249 -8.87 1.76 -10.83
N ILE A 250 -8.42 1.57 -9.59
CA ILE A 250 -9.12 0.78 -8.57
C ILE A 250 -9.50 1.57 -7.32
N ARG A 251 -9.20 2.88 -7.32
CA ARG A 251 -9.33 3.74 -6.15
C ARG A 251 -10.77 3.83 -5.64
N THR A 252 -11.74 3.73 -6.55
CA THR A 252 -13.17 3.84 -6.26
C THR A 252 -13.95 2.77 -7.04
N LEU A 253 -15.16 2.43 -6.59
CA LEU A 253 -16.03 1.50 -7.33
C LEU A 253 -16.36 2.04 -8.73
N ALA A 254 -16.52 3.36 -8.88
CA ALA A 254 -16.76 3.99 -10.18
C ALA A 254 -15.56 3.85 -11.14
N ALA A 255 -14.33 4.00 -10.62
CA ALA A 255 -13.12 3.74 -11.40
C ALA A 255 -13.06 2.26 -11.81
N ILE A 256 -13.32 1.34 -10.89
CA ILE A 256 -13.34 -0.10 -11.17
C ILE A 256 -14.35 -0.44 -12.28
N GLU A 257 -15.57 0.10 -12.19
CA GLU A 257 -16.58 -0.09 -13.22
C GLU A 257 -16.10 0.38 -14.58
N THR A 258 -15.53 1.58 -14.64
CA THR A 258 -15.05 2.22 -15.86
C THR A 258 -13.90 1.42 -16.51
N HIS A 259 -12.91 1.00 -15.73
CA HIS A 259 -11.68 0.39 -16.25
C HIS A 259 -11.83 -1.11 -16.53
N PHE A 260 -12.65 -1.83 -15.75
CA PHE A 260 -12.73 -3.30 -15.83
C PHE A 260 -14.05 -3.85 -16.38
N PHE A 261 -15.16 -3.09 -16.29
CA PHE A 261 -16.50 -3.63 -16.60
C PHE A 261 -17.28 -2.86 -17.68
N ALA A 262 -16.95 -1.59 -17.96
CA ALA A 262 -17.68 -0.75 -18.91
C ALA A 262 -17.63 -1.24 -20.36
N ALA A 263 -16.63 -2.04 -20.75
CA ALA A 263 -16.48 -2.58 -22.10
C ALA A 263 -17.57 -3.60 -22.50
N ARG A 264 -18.38 -4.12 -21.56
CA ARG A 264 -19.47 -5.08 -21.87
C ARG A 264 -20.82 -4.46 -22.17
N ALA A 265 -21.00 -3.15 -21.96
CA ALA A 265 -22.30 -2.48 -22.14
C ALA A 265 -22.66 -2.13 -23.59
N VAL A 266 -21.76 -2.38 -24.57
CA VAL A 266 -21.94 -1.95 -25.98
C VAL A 266 -22.31 -3.10 -26.93
N GLN A 267 -22.49 -4.33 -26.43
CA GLN A 267 -22.81 -5.50 -27.28
C GLN A 267 -24.05 -6.30 -26.87
N ALA A 268 -25.10 -5.64 -26.37
CA ALA A 268 -26.42 -6.26 -26.20
C ALA A 268 -27.53 -5.39 -26.78
#